data_AF-E0IBU7-F1
#
_entry.id   AF-E0IBU7-F1
#
_cell.length_a   1.000
_cell.length_b   1.000
_cell.length_c   1.000
_cell.angle_alpha   90.00
_cell.angle_beta   90.00
_cell.angle_gamma   90.00
#
_symmetry.space_group_name_H-M   'P 1'
#
loop_
_entity.id
_entity.type
_entity.pdbx_description
1 polymer ?
#
loop_
_entity_poly.entity_id
_entity_poly.type
_entity_poly.pdbx_seq_one_letter_code
_entity_poly.pdbx_strand_id
1 'polypeptide(L)' 'MAQVQPVIKCELDPTRPVPEICAVIMAVIPYHPGQEDEILLGVQEAIQRRRDALAKGANKDD' A
#
# COMPACT_ATOMS: atom_id res chain seq x y z
N MET A 1 20.64 -24.06 0.17
CA MET A 1 20.87 -22.90 -0.71
C MET A 1 20.54 -21.64 0.07
N ALA A 2 21.35 -20.58 -0.03
CA ALA A 2 20.99 -19.30 0.58
C ALA A 2 19.73 -18.76 -0.12
N GLN A 3 18.68 -18.46 0.65
CA GLN A 3 17.51 -17.78 0.12
C GLN A 3 17.79 -16.28 0.09
N VAL A 4 17.93 -15.71 -1.10
CA VAL A 4 18.10 -14.27 -1.28
C VAL A 4 16.71 -13.66 -1.42
N GLN A 5 16.32 -12.79 -0.49
CA GLN A 5 15.07 -12.05 -0.54
C GLN A 5 15.34 -10.55 -0.63
N PRO A 6 14.72 -9.82 -1.57
CA PRO A 6 14.80 -8.37 -1.60
C PRO A 6 14.09 -7.78 -0.38
N VAL A 7 14.78 -6.92 0.37
CA VAL A 7 14.22 -6.22 1.54
C VAL A 7 14.24 -4.72 1.26
N ILE A 8 13.06 -4.09 1.29
CA ILE A 8 12.92 -2.63 1.25
C ILE A 8 12.79 -2.14 2.70
N LYS A 9 13.67 -1.25 3.11
CA LYS A 9 13.59 -0.53 4.39
C LYS A 9 13.25 0.92 4.12
N CYS A 10 12.24 1.44 4.80
CA CYS A 10 11.82 2.83 4.72
C CYS A 10 11.54 3.36 6.14
N GLU A 11 11.96 4.60 6.40
CA GLU A 11 11.57 5.36 7.58
C GLU A 11 10.44 6.29 7.15
N LEU A 12 9.36 6.33 7.94
CA LEU A 12 8.16 7.08 7.64
C LEU A 12 7.93 8.13 8.74
N ASP A 13 7.75 9.38 8.34
CA ASP A 13 7.23 10.47 9.16
C ASP A 13 5.69 10.37 9.23
N PRO A 14 5.13 9.95 10.38
CA PRO A 14 3.69 9.76 10.52
C PRO A 14 2.90 11.07 10.45
N THR A 15 3.56 12.24 10.51
CA THR A 15 2.91 13.55 10.33
C THR A 15 2.61 13.85 8.85
N ARG A 16 3.23 13.12 7.91
CA ARG A 16 3.05 13.28 6.45
C ARG A 16 2.93 11.94 5.72
N PRO A 17 1.93 11.09 6.05
CA PRO A 17 1.94 9.68 5.67
C PRO A 17 1.67 9.41 4.19
N VAL A 18 0.87 10.25 3.50
CA VAL A 18 0.44 9.96 2.12
C VAL A 18 1.60 9.97 1.12
N PRO A 19 2.42 11.04 1.03
CA PRO A 19 3.56 11.05 0.12
C PRO A 19 4.53 9.89 0.33
N GLU A 20 4.73 9.48 1.58
CA GLU A 20 5.68 8.41 1.91
C GLU A 20 5.15 7.02 1.54
N ILE A 21 3.87 6.75 1.78
CA ILE A 21 3.22 5.51 1.32
C ILE A 21 3.31 5.41 -0.21
N CYS A 22 3.07 6.52 -0.92
CA CYS A 22 3.23 6.56 -2.38
C CYS A 22 4.68 6.29 -2.80
N ALA A 23 5.68 6.82 -2.08
CA ALA A 23 7.09 6.58 -2.36
C ALA A 23 7.46 5.09 -2.21
N VAL A 24 6.92 4.41 -1.19
CA VAL A 24 7.12 2.97 -0.99
C VAL A 24 6.54 2.16 -2.14
N ILE A 25 5.31 2.48 -2.58
CA ILE A 25 4.67 1.82 -3.74
C ILE A 25 5.55 2.01 -4.99
N MET A 26 6.01 3.24 -5.24
CA MET A 26 6.89 3.54 -6.38
C MET A 26 8.24 2.81 -6.31
N ALA A 27 8.76 2.53 -5.11
CA ALA A 27 9.99 1.75 -4.94
C ALA A 27 9.79 0.24 -5.24
N VAL A 28 8.57 -0.29 -5.11
CA VAL A 28 8.25 -1.71 -5.34
C VAL A 28 7.99 -2.01 -6.82
N ILE A 29 7.35 -1.07 -7.53
CA ILE A 29 6.94 -1.24 -8.93
C ILE A 29 8.06 -1.72 -9.87
N PRO A 30 9.30 -1.17 -9.83
CA PRO A 30 10.38 -1.59 -10.72
C PRO A 30 10.79 -3.07 -10.60
N TYR A 31 10.47 -3.73 -9.49
CA TYR A 31 10.74 -5.16 -9.29
C TYR A 31 9.68 -6.07 -9.94
N HIS A 32 8.63 -5.50 -10.55
CA HIS A 32 7.48 -6.22 -11.12
C HIS A 32 7.12 -5.67 -12.52
N PRO A 33 8.04 -5.77 -13.50
CA PRO A 33 7.82 -5.20 -14.83
C PRO A 33 6.62 -5.87 -15.54
N GLY A 34 5.76 -5.06 -16.16
CA GLY A 34 4.55 -5.50 -16.84
C GLY A 34 3.33 -5.75 -15.94
N GLN A 35 3.46 -5.56 -14.62
CA GLN A 35 2.37 -5.67 -13.64
C GLN A 35 2.10 -4.34 -12.93
N GLU A 36 2.65 -3.23 -13.44
CA GLU A 36 2.61 -1.94 -12.76
C GLU A 36 1.17 -1.48 -12.52
N ASP A 37 0.32 -1.56 -13.54
CA ASP A 37 -1.09 -1.17 -13.46
C ASP A 37 -1.90 -2.11 -12.56
N GLU A 38 -1.66 -3.43 -12.63
CA GLU A 38 -2.33 -4.42 -11.78
C GLU A 38 -2.02 -4.21 -10.29
N ILE A 39 -0.77 -3.88 -9.96
CA ILE A 39 -0.36 -3.54 -8.59
C ILE A 39 -1.09 -2.29 -8.11
N LEU A 40 -1.16 -1.25 -8.94
CA LEU A 40 -1.83 -0.01 -8.60
C LEU A 40 -3.34 -0.20 -8.40
N LEU A 41 -3.99 -0.98 -9.28
CA LEU A 41 -5.39 -1.37 -9.15
C LEU A 41 -5.65 -2.19 -7.87
N GLY A 42 -4.78 -3.17 -7.57
CA GLY A 42 -4.89 -3.96 -6.35
C GLY A 42 -4.76 -3.12 -5.07
N VAL A 43 -3.83 -2.16 -5.06
CA VAL A 43 -3.68 -1.21 -3.95
C VAL A 43 -4.93 -0.32 -3.81
N GLN A 44 -5.44 0.22 -4.92
CA GLN A 44 -6.68 1.01 -4.93
C GLN A 44 -7.85 0.23 -4.32
N GLU A 45 -8.03 -1.03 -4.72
CA GLU A 45 -9.11 -1.86 -4.22
C GLU A 45 -8.97 -2.14 -2.72
N ALA A 46 -7.75 -2.46 -2.25
CA ALA A 46 -7.48 -2.68 -0.83
C ALA A 46 -7.79 -1.43 0.01
N ILE A 47 -7.43 -0.24 -0.47
CA ILE A 47 -7.76 1.03 0.17
C ILE A 47 -9.27 1.23 0.21
N GLN A 48 -9.97 1.01 -0.91
CA GLN A 48 -11.43 1.19 -0.95
C GLN A 48 -12.14 0.24 0.01
N ARG A 49 -11.76 -1.04 0.03
CA ARG A 49 -12.31 -2.02 0.99
C ARG A 49 -12.10 -1.57 2.44
N ARG A 50 -10.94 -1.00 2.77
CA ARG A 50 -10.68 -0.45 4.11
C ARG A 50 -11.58 0.73 4.45
N ARG A 51 -11.77 1.66 3.50
CA ARG A 51 -12.67 2.82 3.66
C ARG A 51 -14.11 2.39 3.88
N ASP A 52 -14.60 1.43 3.10
CA ASP A 52 -15.95 0.90 3.21
C ASP A 52 -16.18 0.25 4.58
N ALA A 53 -15.19 -0.50 5.08
CA ALA A 53 -15.25 -1.10 6.41
C ALA A 53 -15.34 -0.04 7.53
N LEU A 54 -14.58 1.05 7.42
CA LEU A 54 -14.65 2.17 8.36
C LEU A 54 -16.00 2.88 8.32
N ALA A 55 -16.55 3.12 7.13
CA ALA A 55 -17.86 3.74 6.96
C ALA A 55 -18.98 2.86 7.57
N LYS A 56 -18.90 1.53 7.40
CA LYS A 56 -19.87 0.59 7.98
C LYS A 56 -19.73 0.45 9.51
N GLY A 57 -18.51 0.59 10.04
CA GLY A 57 -18.24 0.57 11.47
C GLY A 57 -18.71 1.85 12.17
N ALA A 58 -18.55 3.01 11.53
CA ALA A 58 -19.01 4.30 12.06
C ALA A 58 -20.54 4.36 12.26
N ASN A 59 -21.31 3.58 11.50
CA ASN A 59 -22.77 3.52 11.58
C ASN A 59 -23.32 2.56 12.65
N LYS A 60 -22.47 1.90 13.45
CA LYS A 60 -22.90 0.92 14.46
C LYS A 60 -22.89 1.45 15.90
N ASP A 61 -22.38 2.66 16.11
CA ASP A 61 -22.23 3.27 17.44
C ASP A 61 -23.08 4.55 17.65
N ASP A 62 -24.02 4.85 16.75
CA ASP A 62 -25.05 5.91 16.91
C ASP A 62 -26.45 5.31 17.16
#